data_AF-A0A327H9G5-F1
#
_entry.id   AF-A0A327H9G5-F1
#
_cell.length_a   1.000
_cell.length_b   1.000
_cell.length_c   1.000
_cell.angle_alpha   90.00
_cell.angle_beta   90.00
_cell.angle_gamma   90.00
#
_symmetry.space_group_name_H-M   'P 1'
#
loop_
_entity.id
_entity.type
_entity.pdbx_description
1 polymer ?
#
loop_
_entity_poly.entity_id
_entity_poly.type
_entity_poly.pdbx_seq_one_letter_code
_entity_poly.pdbx_strand_id
1 'polypeptide(L)'
;MHPIVALGCGLVGEYVIHRLADDGYTVTAVDIRIPDSIQEREEIISIEQDAHQFIDSLTTPLVVVNMLPGRIGHIIRESLLKGGHNVVDLAFTEEDPQTLNEVAKRYNSTMIWDIGIAPGLSNMLLAQAQRELGPMEEVSIHVGGNPTHPDQEWSYMAPFSPSDVIEEYTRPARIVRNGEVVTVPALTERHSIDVEGTSGMDAFLTDGLRSVLETINASNMAEYTVRWPQHIDRWLIEGHLIPEEELLDAWKYDSNRAEFTWMKVRCQAHQSIREWTVIDHGKDGDGSMARTTGLVTYALASLFATKGPEYCGLQPGVHPPEHVNKETLDAVLKIFETNEISVS
;
A
#
# COMPACT_ATOMS: atom_id res chain seq x y z
N MET A 1 12.54 -20.77 12.76
CA MET A 1 11.83 -19.81 11.88
C MET A 1 12.85 -18.84 11.34
N HIS A 2 12.71 -18.38 10.10
CA HIS A 2 13.64 -17.40 9.54
C HIS A 2 13.40 -16.04 10.22
N PRO A 3 14.44 -15.37 10.73
CA PRO A 3 14.30 -14.05 11.32
C PRO A 3 13.86 -13.04 10.26
N ILE A 4 12.91 -12.18 10.62
CA ILE A 4 12.42 -11.09 9.77
C ILE A 4 12.95 -9.77 10.32
N VAL A 5 13.51 -8.93 9.45
CA VAL A 5 13.88 -7.55 9.82
C VAL A 5 12.79 -6.62 9.31
N ALA A 6 12.17 -5.86 10.22
CA ALA A 6 11.17 -4.85 9.89
C ALA A 6 11.79 -3.46 10.06
N LEU A 7 11.82 -2.69 8.98
CA LEU A 7 12.35 -1.33 8.97
C LEU A 7 11.16 -0.35 8.92
N GLY A 8 11.01 0.47 9.96
CA GLY A 8 9.89 1.39 10.12
C GLY A 8 8.80 0.82 11.04
N CYS A 9 8.52 1.54 12.11
CA CYS A 9 7.58 1.18 13.18
C CYS A 9 6.43 2.22 13.30
N GLY A 10 6.06 2.88 12.21
CA GLY A 10 4.87 3.74 12.16
C GLY A 10 3.56 2.94 12.24
N LEU A 11 2.40 3.60 12.11
CA LEU A 11 1.07 2.98 12.30
C LEU A 11 0.89 1.61 11.61
N VAL A 12 1.20 1.54 10.31
CA VAL A 12 1.10 0.27 9.55
C VAL A 12 2.20 -0.70 9.95
N GLY A 13 3.42 -0.21 10.18
CA GLY A 13 4.57 -1.04 10.54
C GLY A 13 4.40 -1.73 11.88
N GLU A 14 3.91 -1.00 12.88
CA GLU A 14 3.56 -1.52 14.20
C GLU A 14 2.55 -2.67 14.10
N TYR A 15 1.48 -2.48 13.34
CA TYR A 15 0.48 -3.52 13.08
C TYR A 15 1.09 -4.78 12.44
N VAL A 16 1.90 -4.61 11.39
CA VAL A 16 2.57 -5.74 10.70
C VAL A 16 3.51 -6.48 11.65
N ILE A 17 4.30 -5.77 12.44
CA ILE A 17 5.26 -6.33 13.38
C ILE A 17 4.53 -7.16 14.45
N HIS A 18 3.45 -6.63 15.04
CA HIS A 18 2.64 -7.36 16.01
C HIS A 18 2.06 -8.63 15.42
N ARG A 19 1.52 -8.56 14.19
CA ARG A 19 0.91 -9.72 13.54
C ARG A 19 1.93 -10.83 13.23
N LEU A 20 3.14 -10.44 12.80
CA LEU A 20 4.24 -11.39 12.64
C LEU A 20 4.66 -12.00 13.98
N ALA A 21 4.78 -11.20 15.04
CA ALA A 21 5.13 -11.73 16.37
C ALA A 21 4.06 -12.70 16.91
N ASP A 22 2.76 -12.39 16.72
CA ASP A 22 1.65 -13.24 17.16
C ASP A 22 1.65 -14.62 16.49
N ASP A 23 2.12 -14.70 15.25
CA ASP A 23 2.29 -15.94 14.50
C ASP A 23 3.62 -16.67 14.82
N GLY A 24 4.36 -16.18 15.81
CA GLY A 24 5.57 -16.81 16.35
C GLY A 24 6.86 -16.50 15.57
N TYR A 25 6.84 -15.53 14.66
CA TYR A 25 8.07 -15.07 14.00
C TYR A 25 8.93 -14.27 14.98
N THR A 26 10.25 -14.48 14.93
CA THR A 26 11.21 -13.56 15.56
C THR A 26 11.40 -12.36 14.65
N VAL A 27 10.98 -11.19 15.12
CA VAL A 27 11.05 -9.94 14.36
C VAL A 27 12.12 -9.03 14.97
N THR A 28 13.01 -8.49 14.15
CA THR A 28 13.88 -7.37 14.55
C THR A 28 13.26 -6.08 14.01
N ALA A 29 12.70 -5.28 14.90
CA ALA A 29 12.07 -4.01 14.58
C ALA A 29 13.08 -2.86 14.71
N VAL A 30 13.21 -2.06 13.65
CA VAL A 30 14.20 -0.98 13.56
C VAL A 30 13.52 0.32 13.17
N ASP A 31 13.68 1.33 14.00
CA ASP A 31 13.18 2.68 13.75
C ASP A 31 14.03 3.68 14.55
N ILE A 32 14.01 4.97 14.16
CA ILE A 32 14.59 6.05 14.95
C ILE A 32 13.84 6.32 16.25
N ARG A 33 12.61 5.81 16.36
CA ARG A 33 11.80 5.77 17.58
C ARG A 33 10.96 4.52 17.60
N ILE A 34 11.23 3.61 18.54
CA ILE A 34 10.44 2.39 18.69
C ILE A 34 9.22 2.65 19.59
N PRO A 35 7.97 2.38 19.15
CA PRO A 35 6.78 2.46 19.99
C PRO A 35 6.85 1.56 21.23
N ASP A 36 6.30 2.01 22.36
CA ASP A 36 6.27 1.26 23.62
C ASP A 36 5.63 -0.14 23.45
N SER A 37 4.57 -0.23 22.65
CA SER A 37 3.89 -1.49 22.34
C SER A 37 4.82 -2.55 21.75
N ILE A 38 5.82 -2.14 20.95
CA ILE A 38 6.84 -3.02 20.38
C ILE A 38 7.91 -3.34 21.42
N GLN A 39 8.36 -2.35 22.21
CA GLN A 39 9.41 -2.55 23.22
C GLN A 39 9.00 -3.51 24.34
N GLU A 40 7.70 -3.55 24.66
CA GLU A 40 7.16 -4.38 25.75
C GLU A 40 7.01 -5.87 25.40
N ARG A 41 7.27 -6.27 24.14
CA ARG A 41 7.13 -7.66 23.68
C ARG A 41 8.47 -8.38 23.58
N GLU A 42 8.59 -9.51 24.30
CA GLU A 42 9.82 -10.31 24.34
C GLU A 42 10.15 -11.01 23.01
N GLU A 43 9.15 -11.25 22.15
CA GLU A 43 9.34 -11.89 20.84
C GLU A 43 9.95 -10.94 19.80
N ILE A 44 9.97 -9.63 20.09
CA ILE A 44 10.46 -8.59 19.19
C ILE A 44 11.80 -8.05 19.70
N ILE A 45 12.82 -8.12 18.84
CA ILE A 45 14.10 -7.46 19.08
C ILE A 45 13.97 -6.02 18.63
N SER A 46 13.90 -5.09 19.58
CA SER A 46 13.78 -3.66 19.31
C SER A 46 15.16 -3.01 19.16
N ILE A 47 15.38 -2.29 18.04
CA ILE A 47 16.61 -1.55 17.76
C ILE A 47 16.25 -0.11 17.41
N GLU A 48 16.47 0.81 18.34
CA GLU A 48 16.27 2.24 18.10
C GLU A 48 17.50 2.82 17.38
N GLN A 49 17.47 2.86 16.05
CA GLN A 49 18.56 3.31 15.19
C GLN A 49 18.05 3.77 13.83
N ASP A 50 18.80 4.67 13.18
CA ASP A 50 18.62 4.98 11.77
C ASP A 50 18.76 3.72 10.89
N ALA A 51 17.72 3.43 10.10
CA ALA A 51 17.66 2.24 9.26
C ALA A 51 18.78 2.17 8.20
N HIS A 52 19.22 3.32 7.65
CA HIS A 52 20.31 3.36 6.68
C HIS A 52 21.63 2.90 7.32
N GLN A 53 21.86 3.22 8.59
CA GLN A 53 23.06 2.75 9.31
C GLN A 53 22.91 1.29 9.75
N PHE A 54 21.71 0.88 10.13
CA PHE A 54 21.45 -0.48 10.59
C PHE A 54 21.69 -1.52 9.48
N ILE A 55 21.26 -1.23 8.24
CA ILE A 55 21.36 -2.19 7.14
C ILE A 55 22.82 -2.59 6.82
N ASP A 56 23.80 -1.74 7.12
CA ASP A 56 25.22 -2.05 6.95
C ASP A 56 25.69 -3.20 7.87
N SER A 57 24.94 -3.47 8.95
CA SER A 57 25.21 -4.59 9.86
C SER A 57 24.65 -5.93 9.39
N LEU A 58 23.80 -5.94 8.34
CA LEU A 58 23.19 -7.15 7.82
C LEU A 58 24.18 -7.93 6.94
N THR A 59 24.74 -9.01 7.47
CA THR A 59 25.82 -9.76 6.80
C THR A 59 25.36 -11.03 6.07
N THR A 60 24.08 -11.40 6.18
CA THR A 60 23.53 -12.63 5.59
C THR A 60 22.18 -12.36 4.92
N PRO A 61 21.82 -13.10 3.86
CA PRO A 61 20.49 -13.03 3.26
C PRO A 61 19.37 -13.22 4.30
N LEU A 62 18.35 -12.38 4.24
CA LEU A 62 17.23 -12.30 5.19
C LEU A 62 15.96 -11.93 4.43
N VAL A 63 14.81 -12.07 5.10
CA VAL A 63 13.58 -11.39 4.68
C VAL A 63 13.54 -10.04 5.39
N VAL A 64 13.46 -8.97 4.59
CA VAL A 64 13.41 -7.59 5.08
C VAL A 64 12.07 -6.99 4.65
N VAL A 65 11.32 -6.45 5.61
CA VAL A 65 10.08 -5.72 5.36
C VAL A 65 10.40 -4.23 5.45
N ASN A 66 10.35 -3.53 4.33
CA ASN A 66 10.64 -2.09 4.26
C ASN A 66 9.35 -1.30 4.35
N MET A 67 9.10 -0.69 5.51
CA MET A 67 7.90 0.08 5.85
C MET A 67 8.26 1.53 6.23
N LEU A 68 9.42 1.99 5.78
CA LEU A 68 9.90 3.35 6.00
C LEU A 68 9.10 4.36 5.16
N PRO A 69 9.11 5.65 5.54
CA PRO A 69 8.60 6.73 4.69
C PRO A 69 9.24 6.69 3.31
N GLY A 70 8.48 7.01 2.27
CA GLY A 70 8.85 6.83 0.87
C GLY A 70 10.30 7.19 0.51
N ARG A 71 10.69 8.44 0.74
CA ARG A 71 12.05 8.94 0.42
C ARG A 71 13.16 8.14 1.12
N ILE A 72 12.95 7.74 2.37
CA ILE A 72 13.93 6.98 3.14
C ILE A 72 13.95 5.53 2.65
N GLY A 73 12.77 4.94 2.45
CA GLY A 73 12.60 3.60 1.91
C GLY A 73 13.27 3.44 0.55
N HIS A 74 13.16 4.44 -0.34
CA HIS A 74 13.82 4.45 -1.65
C HIS A 74 15.34 4.27 -1.54
N ILE A 75 15.98 5.07 -0.70
CA ILE A 75 17.45 5.18 -0.61
C ILE A 75 18.09 3.84 -0.23
N ILE A 76 17.42 3.03 0.60
CA ILE A 76 18.00 1.79 1.13
C ILE A 76 17.81 0.57 0.22
N ARG A 77 16.88 0.61 -0.75
CA ARG A 77 16.52 -0.55 -1.59
C ARG A 77 17.73 -1.16 -2.30
N GLU A 78 18.58 -0.34 -2.91
CA GLU A 78 19.75 -0.85 -3.65
C GLU A 78 20.73 -1.59 -2.72
N SER A 79 20.97 -1.05 -1.52
CA SER A 79 21.85 -1.68 -0.52
C SER A 79 21.26 -3.00 -0.02
N LEU A 80 19.94 -3.05 0.23
CA LEU A 80 19.26 -4.28 0.62
C LEU A 80 19.38 -5.37 -0.47
N LEU A 81 19.17 -5.01 -1.73
CA LEU A 81 19.32 -5.92 -2.87
C LEU A 81 20.78 -6.36 -3.06
N LYS A 82 21.77 -5.49 -2.84
CA LYS A 82 23.18 -5.89 -2.87
C LYS A 82 23.56 -6.86 -1.75
N GLY A 83 22.84 -6.82 -0.63
CA GLY A 83 23.00 -7.72 0.51
C GLY A 83 22.49 -9.15 0.26
N GLY A 84 21.80 -9.42 -0.86
CA GLY A 84 21.20 -10.74 -1.10
C GLY A 84 19.84 -10.94 -0.41
N HIS A 85 19.22 -9.87 0.10
CA HIS A 85 17.98 -9.98 0.87
C HIS A 85 16.74 -10.12 -0.03
N ASN A 86 15.75 -10.84 0.49
CA ASN A 86 14.40 -10.81 -0.08
C ASN A 86 13.61 -9.68 0.60
N VAL A 87 13.09 -8.75 -0.20
CA VAL A 87 12.51 -7.51 0.30
C VAL A 87 11.01 -7.47 0.01
N VAL A 88 10.23 -7.19 1.04
CA VAL A 88 8.79 -6.97 1.01
C VAL A 88 8.59 -5.48 1.29
N ASP A 89 8.40 -4.70 0.23
CA ASP A 89 8.61 -3.25 0.22
C ASP A 89 7.31 -2.46 0.14
N LEU A 90 6.84 -1.95 1.28
CA LEU A 90 5.64 -1.13 1.41
C LEU A 90 5.90 0.35 1.10
N ALA A 91 7.16 0.81 1.15
CA ALA A 91 7.50 2.22 0.97
C ALA A 91 7.01 2.76 -0.39
N PHE A 92 6.18 3.81 -0.36
CA PHE A 92 5.61 4.42 -1.58
C PHE A 92 6.52 5.54 -2.09
N THR A 93 6.88 5.51 -3.39
CA THR A 93 7.87 6.45 -3.96
C THR A 93 7.48 6.88 -5.37
N GLU A 94 7.92 8.05 -5.82
CA GLU A 94 7.75 8.44 -7.22
C GLU A 94 8.65 7.60 -8.14
N GLU A 95 9.86 7.31 -7.67
CA GLU A 95 10.86 6.54 -8.42
C GLU A 95 10.40 5.10 -8.64
N ASP A 96 10.57 4.60 -9.87
CA ASP A 96 10.28 3.22 -10.23
C ASP A 96 11.35 2.25 -9.69
N PRO A 97 11.01 1.35 -8.75
CA PRO A 97 11.96 0.38 -8.20
C PRO A 97 12.46 -0.63 -9.24
N GLN A 98 11.77 -0.81 -10.37
CA GLN A 98 12.19 -1.72 -11.44
C GLN A 98 13.55 -1.35 -12.04
N THR A 99 14.00 -0.10 -11.89
CA THR A 99 15.36 0.33 -12.23
C THR A 99 16.45 -0.48 -11.51
N LEU A 100 16.12 -1.11 -10.38
CA LEU A 100 17.02 -1.97 -9.59
C LEU A 100 16.96 -3.46 -9.99
N ASN A 101 16.17 -3.85 -11.00
CA ASN A 101 15.98 -5.25 -11.39
C ASN A 101 17.28 -6.00 -11.71
N GLU A 102 18.19 -5.37 -12.45
CA GLU A 102 19.48 -5.98 -12.79
C GLU A 102 20.43 -6.07 -11.58
N VAL A 103 20.29 -5.17 -10.60
CA VAL A 103 20.98 -5.28 -9.31
C VAL A 103 20.42 -6.49 -8.56
N ALA A 104 19.10 -6.57 -8.39
CA ALA A 104 18.44 -7.68 -7.69
C ALA A 104 18.86 -9.05 -8.25
N LYS A 105 18.80 -9.22 -9.57
CA LYS A 105 19.23 -10.46 -10.25
C LYS A 105 20.71 -10.80 -10.00
N ARG A 106 21.60 -9.81 -10.09
CA ARG A 106 23.05 -10.01 -9.90
C ARG A 106 23.38 -10.56 -8.52
N TYR A 107 22.67 -10.08 -7.50
CA TYR A 107 22.88 -10.47 -6.11
C TYR A 107 21.91 -11.55 -5.63
N ASN A 108 21.17 -12.18 -6.55
CA ASN A 108 20.19 -13.23 -6.26
C ASN A 108 19.16 -12.81 -5.19
N SER A 109 18.75 -11.54 -5.23
CA SER A 109 17.73 -10.96 -4.36
C SER A 109 16.40 -10.87 -5.07
N THR A 110 15.31 -10.93 -4.31
CA THR A 110 13.95 -10.71 -4.83
C THR A 110 13.29 -9.59 -4.05
N MET A 111 12.77 -8.58 -4.73
CA MET A 111 11.94 -7.55 -4.10
C MET A 111 10.56 -7.52 -4.73
N ILE A 112 9.54 -7.49 -3.89
CA ILE A 112 8.18 -7.12 -4.26
C ILE A 112 7.88 -5.74 -3.67
N TRP A 113 7.44 -4.80 -4.50
CA TRP A 113 7.19 -3.41 -4.10
C TRP A 113 5.70 -3.05 -4.22
N ASP A 114 5.28 -1.96 -3.59
CA ASP A 114 3.91 -1.45 -3.62
C ASP A 114 2.87 -2.42 -3.03
N ILE A 115 3.15 -2.96 -1.85
CA ILE A 115 2.41 -4.07 -1.24
C ILE A 115 1.38 -3.63 -0.18
N GLY A 116 0.60 -2.60 -0.49
CA GLY A 116 -0.49 -2.10 0.35
C GLY A 116 -1.88 -2.54 -0.11
N ILE A 117 -2.89 -1.78 0.30
CA ILE A 117 -4.25 -1.97 -0.25
C ILE A 117 -4.33 -1.50 -1.71
N ALA A 118 -3.86 -0.28 -1.99
CA ALA A 118 -3.75 0.32 -3.31
C ALA A 118 -2.59 1.34 -3.30
N PRO A 119 -1.53 1.12 -4.10
CA PRO A 119 -1.24 -0.08 -4.89
C PRO A 119 -0.98 -1.31 -4.01
N GLY A 120 -1.12 -2.50 -4.59
CA GLY A 120 -0.91 -3.78 -3.90
C GLY A 120 -2.02 -4.77 -4.15
N LEU A 121 -2.97 -4.89 -3.21
CA LEU A 121 -4.15 -5.74 -3.42
C LEU A 121 -4.92 -5.31 -4.68
N SER A 122 -5.09 -4.01 -4.92
CA SER A 122 -5.72 -3.49 -6.13
C SER A 122 -5.08 -4.06 -7.41
N ASN A 123 -3.75 -4.00 -7.51
CA ASN A 123 -2.97 -4.55 -8.62
C ASN A 123 -3.15 -6.06 -8.77
N MET A 124 -3.10 -6.82 -7.67
CA MET A 124 -3.28 -8.28 -7.70
C MET A 124 -4.67 -8.67 -8.21
N LEU A 125 -5.71 -7.91 -7.82
CA LEU A 125 -7.09 -8.11 -8.28
C LEU A 125 -7.22 -7.78 -9.79
N LEU A 126 -6.57 -6.72 -10.28
CA LEU A 126 -6.52 -6.43 -11.71
C LEU A 126 -5.84 -7.55 -12.50
N ALA A 127 -4.74 -8.10 -11.99
CA ALA A 127 -4.06 -9.24 -12.60
C ALA A 127 -4.97 -10.46 -12.69
N GLN A 128 -5.75 -10.71 -11.63
CA GLN A 128 -6.73 -11.79 -11.60
C GLN A 128 -7.86 -11.57 -12.62
N ALA A 129 -8.40 -10.35 -12.69
CA ALA A 129 -9.41 -9.99 -13.69
C ALA A 129 -8.88 -10.19 -15.11
N GLN A 130 -7.67 -9.74 -15.41
CA GLN A 130 -7.02 -9.92 -16.71
C GLN A 130 -6.85 -11.40 -17.08
N ARG A 131 -6.47 -12.26 -16.12
CA ARG A 131 -6.37 -13.71 -16.37
C ARG A 131 -7.73 -14.34 -16.71
N GLU A 132 -8.81 -13.85 -16.13
CA GLU A 132 -10.17 -14.38 -16.33
C GLU A 132 -10.86 -13.81 -17.58
N LEU A 133 -10.70 -12.51 -17.83
CA LEU A 133 -11.44 -11.76 -18.85
C LEU A 133 -10.63 -11.57 -20.14
N GLY A 134 -9.30 -11.63 -20.08
CA GLY A 134 -8.42 -11.20 -21.17
C GLY A 134 -8.31 -9.67 -21.23
N PRO A 135 -8.07 -9.09 -22.43
CA PRO A 135 -8.02 -7.63 -22.62
C PRO A 135 -9.32 -6.96 -22.17
N MET A 136 -9.19 -5.85 -21.43
CA MET A 136 -10.31 -5.14 -20.82
C MET A 136 -10.64 -3.84 -21.57
N GLU A 137 -11.90 -3.44 -21.54
CA GLU A 137 -12.38 -2.17 -22.10
C GLU A 137 -12.28 -1.06 -21.06
N GLU A 138 -12.82 -1.31 -19.86
CA GLU A 138 -12.89 -0.34 -18.77
C GLU A 138 -12.37 -0.95 -17.47
N VAL A 139 -11.41 -0.28 -16.85
CA VAL A 139 -10.87 -0.60 -15.53
C VAL A 139 -10.93 0.65 -14.66
N SER A 140 -11.46 0.51 -13.45
CA SER A 140 -11.47 1.59 -12.47
C SER A 140 -11.16 1.07 -11.07
N ILE A 141 -10.22 1.72 -10.39
CA ILE A 141 -9.98 1.56 -8.95
C ILE A 141 -10.52 2.80 -8.26
N HIS A 142 -11.31 2.62 -7.21
CA HIS A 142 -11.70 3.71 -6.31
C HIS A 142 -11.26 3.32 -4.90
N VAL A 143 -10.54 4.18 -4.19
CA VAL A 143 -9.98 3.82 -2.89
C VAL A 143 -9.91 5.03 -1.95
N GLY A 144 -10.16 4.81 -0.66
CA GLY A 144 -9.98 5.84 0.35
C GLY A 144 -10.01 5.30 1.77
N GLY A 145 -9.08 5.78 2.60
CA GLY A 145 -9.16 5.72 4.06
C GLY A 145 -9.72 7.03 4.58
N ASN A 146 -10.83 6.98 5.32
CA ASN A 146 -11.54 8.15 5.77
C ASN A 146 -12.04 7.97 7.21
N PRO A 147 -12.21 9.06 7.97
CA PRO A 147 -12.99 9.01 9.19
C PRO A 147 -14.40 8.46 8.94
N THR A 148 -14.98 7.72 9.89
CA THR A 148 -16.35 7.18 9.78
C THR A 148 -17.41 8.28 9.67
N HIS A 149 -17.12 9.46 10.21
CA HIS A 149 -17.97 10.64 10.10
C HIS A 149 -17.18 11.86 9.65
N PRO A 150 -17.75 12.67 8.73
CA PRO A 150 -17.17 13.96 8.37
C PRO A 150 -17.26 14.93 9.56
N ASP A 151 -16.45 15.98 9.51
CA ASP A 151 -16.45 17.09 10.46
C ASP A 151 -16.64 18.42 9.73
N GLN A 152 -16.60 19.53 10.48
CA GLN A 152 -16.69 20.89 9.89
C GLN A 152 -15.33 21.44 9.46
N GLU A 153 -14.26 20.68 9.64
CA GLU A 153 -12.89 21.06 9.31
C GLU A 153 -12.46 20.44 7.98
N TRP A 154 -11.56 19.46 7.99
CA TRP A 154 -11.05 18.81 6.79
C TRP A 154 -11.83 17.55 6.41
N SER A 155 -12.66 17.02 7.32
CA SER A 155 -13.27 15.69 7.20
C SER A 155 -12.26 14.59 6.84
N TYR A 156 -11.02 14.74 7.32
CA TYR A 156 -9.90 13.88 6.99
C TYR A 156 -8.91 13.81 8.14
N MET A 157 -8.31 12.65 8.31
CA MET A 157 -7.06 12.44 9.04
C MET A 157 -6.27 11.43 8.21
N ALA A 158 -4.97 11.64 8.08
CA ALA A 158 -4.09 10.82 7.29
C ALA A 158 -3.81 9.50 8.04
N PRO A 159 -4.25 8.35 7.51
CA PRO A 159 -4.01 7.07 8.15
C PRO A 159 -2.65 6.45 7.74
N PHE A 160 -1.89 7.19 6.94
CA PHE A 160 -0.49 6.96 6.54
C PHE A 160 0.23 8.32 6.45
N SER A 161 1.48 8.33 5.95
CA SER A 161 2.31 9.54 5.79
C SER A 161 1.52 10.71 5.17
N PRO A 162 1.27 11.81 5.90
CA PRO A 162 0.48 12.91 5.36
C PRO A 162 1.20 13.69 4.25
N SER A 163 2.54 13.66 4.18
CA SER A 163 3.27 14.20 3.02
C SER A 163 2.94 13.41 1.74
N ASP A 164 2.73 12.09 1.84
CA ASP A 164 2.35 11.27 0.67
C ASP A 164 0.91 11.59 0.21
N VAL A 165 0.03 12.02 1.13
CA VAL A 165 -1.32 12.51 0.80
C VAL A 165 -1.26 13.80 -0.02
N ILE A 166 -0.35 14.72 0.30
CA ILE A 166 -0.19 15.97 -0.47
C ILE A 166 0.30 15.67 -1.89
N GLU A 167 1.18 14.68 -2.05
CA GLU A 167 1.64 14.21 -3.36
C GLU A 167 0.46 13.69 -4.20
N GLU A 168 -0.52 12.99 -3.62
CA GLU A 168 -1.75 12.57 -4.33
C GLU A 168 -2.50 13.76 -4.96
N TYR A 169 -2.45 14.93 -4.31
CA TYR A 169 -3.24 16.09 -4.72
C TYR A 169 -2.50 17.04 -5.66
N THR A 170 -1.18 16.89 -5.77
CA THR A 170 -0.31 17.80 -6.53
C THR A 170 0.33 17.13 -7.74
N ARG A 171 0.58 15.83 -7.69
CA ARG A 171 1.21 15.08 -8.79
C ARG A 171 0.20 14.78 -9.91
N PRO A 172 0.49 15.13 -11.18
CA PRO A 172 -0.34 14.74 -12.31
C PRO A 172 -0.58 13.22 -12.36
N ALA A 173 -1.80 12.82 -12.68
CA ALA A 173 -2.18 11.41 -12.75
C ALA A 173 -1.87 10.83 -14.13
N ARG A 174 -1.22 9.67 -14.17
CA ARG A 174 -1.09 8.86 -15.39
C ARG A 174 -2.25 7.87 -15.45
N ILE A 175 -2.97 7.88 -16.56
CA ILE A 175 -4.11 7.00 -16.83
C ILE A 175 -3.97 6.34 -18.20
N VAL A 176 -4.76 5.32 -18.49
CA VAL A 176 -4.90 4.77 -19.85
C VAL A 176 -6.18 5.30 -20.48
N ARG A 177 -6.07 5.86 -21.69
CA ARG A 177 -7.20 6.32 -22.50
C ARG A 177 -7.02 5.82 -23.92
N ASN A 178 -8.04 5.11 -24.44
CA ASN A 178 -8.01 4.49 -25.77
C ASN A 178 -6.75 3.64 -26.03
N GLY A 179 -6.25 2.94 -25.01
CA GLY A 179 -5.06 2.09 -25.06
C GLY A 179 -3.72 2.82 -24.98
N GLU A 180 -3.72 4.14 -24.76
CA GLU A 180 -2.51 4.95 -24.60
C GLU A 180 -2.39 5.50 -23.18
N VAL A 181 -1.18 5.48 -22.61
CA VAL A 181 -0.89 6.13 -21.34
C VAL A 181 -0.86 7.64 -21.57
N VAL A 182 -1.69 8.38 -20.83
CA VAL A 182 -1.77 9.84 -20.89
C VAL A 182 -1.62 10.42 -19.48
N THR A 183 -0.99 11.60 -19.39
CA THR A 183 -0.87 12.35 -18.14
C THR A 183 -1.91 13.46 -18.11
N VAL A 184 -2.69 13.52 -17.04
CA VAL A 184 -3.74 14.53 -16.81
C VAL A 184 -3.51 15.24 -15.47
N PRO A 185 -4.02 16.47 -15.29
CA PRO A 185 -3.87 17.17 -14.01
C PRO A 185 -4.47 16.38 -12.84
N ALA A 186 -3.84 16.45 -11.68
CA ALA A 186 -4.37 15.88 -10.43
C ALA A 186 -5.79 16.39 -10.14
N LEU A 187 -6.58 15.61 -9.40
CA LEU A 187 -7.91 16.02 -8.93
C LEU A 187 -8.92 16.29 -10.06
N THR A 188 -8.64 15.87 -11.29
CA THR A 188 -9.58 15.97 -12.42
C THR A 188 -10.57 14.80 -12.40
N GLU A 189 -11.59 14.87 -13.28
CA GLU A 189 -12.68 13.89 -13.35
C GLU A 189 -13.42 13.67 -12.02
N ARG A 190 -13.60 14.76 -11.25
CA ARG A 190 -14.34 14.75 -9.99
C ARG A 190 -15.79 14.32 -10.21
N HIS A 191 -16.25 13.36 -9.44
CA HIS A 191 -17.63 12.87 -9.49
C HIS A 191 -18.06 12.32 -8.14
N SER A 192 -19.38 12.27 -7.90
CA SER A 192 -19.93 11.62 -6.71
C SER A 192 -19.93 10.10 -6.89
N ILE A 193 -19.69 9.39 -5.79
CA ILE A 193 -19.70 7.94 -5.74
C ILE A 193 -20.49 7.44 -4.52
N ASP A 194 -21.25 6.37 -4.71
CA ASP A 194 -21.97 5.69 -3.64
C ASP A 194 -21.02 4.76 -2.89
N VAL A 195 -20.73 5.10 -1.63
CA VAL A 195 -19.96 4.27 -0.70
C VAL A 195 -20.91 3.76 0.38
N GLU A 196 -20.94 2.44 0.58
CA GLU A 196 -21.82 1.81 1.56
C GLU A 196 -21.64 2.42 2.96
N GLY A 197 -22.76 2.68 3.64
CA GLY A 197 -22.75 3.31 4.97
C GLY A 197 -22.57 4.83 4.97
N THR A 198 -22.48 5.49 3.82
CA THR A 198 -22.34 6.95 3.69
C THR A 198 -23.55 7.59 2.99
N SER A 199 -23.59 8.93 2.93
CA SER A 199 -24.56 9.69 2.13
C SER A 199 -24.07 9.98 0.70
N GLY A 200 -23.03 9.28 0.24
CA GLY A 200 -22.27 9.61 -0.97
C GLY A 200 -20.97 10.34 -0.64
N MET A 201 -19.95 10.08 -1.44
CA MET A 201 -18.60 10.64 -1.32
C MET A 201 -18.12 11.22 -2.65
N ASP A 202 -17.00 11.93 -2.64
CA ASP A 202 -16.37 12.47 -3.86
C ASP A 202 -15.18 11.60 -4.27
N ALA A 203 -15.07 11.31 -5.56
CA ALA A 203 -13.97 10.61 -6.19
C ALA A 203 -13.25 11.51 -7.20
N PHE A 204 -11.93 11.38 -7.33
CA PHE A 204 -11.11 12.21 -8.21
C PHE A 204 -9.81 11.50 -8.61
N LEU A 205 -9.25 11.83 -9.78
CA LEU A 205 -8.05 11.16 -10.29
C LEU A 205 -6.81 11.41 -9.44
N THR A 206 -6.08 10.33 -9.18
CA THR A 206 -4.76 10.30 -8.52
C THR A 206 -3.81 9.34 -9.24
N ASP A 207 -2.50 9.51 -9.06
CA ASP A 207 -1.46 8.75 -9.77
C ASP A 207 -1.14 7.39 -9.12
N GLY A 208 -2.18 6.59 -8.86
CA GLY A 208 -2.08 5.33 -8.13
C GLY A 208 -1.88 4.07 -8.98
N LEU A 209 -2.11 4.14 -10.30
CA LEU A 209 -1.99 2.99 -11.21
C LEU A 209 -0.56 2.41 -11.29
N ARG A 210 0.46 3.26 -11.18
CA ARG A 210 1.89 2.87 -11.13
C ARG A 210 2.24 1.76 -12.12
N SER A 211 2.62 0.56 -11.66
CA SER A 211 3.07 -0.53 -12.53
C SER A 211 1.97 -1.09 -13.44
N VAL A 212 0.68 -0.99 -13.06
CA VAL A 212 -0.40 -1.54 -13.90
C VAL A 212 -0.56 -0.83 -15.23
N LEU A 213 -0.02 0.39 -15.36
CA LEU A 213 0.07 1.11 -16.64
C LEU A 213 0.79 0.31 -17.73
N GLU A 214 1.74 -0.57 -17.33
CA GLU A 214 2.55 -1.35 -18.26
C GLU A 214 2.18 -2.84 -18.28
N THR A 215 1.56 -3.35 -17.22
CA THR A 215 1.32 -4.79 -17.03
C THR A 215 -0.13 -5.22 -17.29
N ILE A 216 -1.08 -4.28 -17.28
CA ILE A 216 -2.51 -4.54 -17.50
C ILE A 216 -2.95 -3.97 -18.85
N ASN A 217 -3.52 -4.83 -19.69
CA ASN A 217 -4.05 -4.51 -21.00
C ASN A 217 -5.52 -4.06 -20.89
N ALA A 218 -5.73 -2.75 -20.83
CA ALA A 218 -7.04 -2.13 -20.82
C ALA A 218 -7.12 -0.96 -21.81
N SER A 219 -8.28 -0.75 -22.43
CA SER A 219 -8.50 0.41 -23.30
C SER A 219 -8.63 1.70 -22.49
N ASN A 220 -9.32 1.65 -21.36
CA ASN A 220 -9.43 2.74 -20.41
C ASN A 220 -9.14 2.21 -19.00
N MET A 221 -8.26 2.90 -18.28
CA MET A 221 -7.88 2.54 -16.91
C MET A 221 -7.56 3.77 -16.10
N ALA A 222 -8.18 3.90 -14.93
CA ALA A 222 -7.98 5.03 -14.02
C ALA A 222 -8.09 4.58 -12.56
N GLU A 223 -7.35 5.26 -11.69
CA GLU A 223 -7.52 5.18 -10.24
C GLU A 223 -8.04 6.51 -9.71
N TYR A 224 -9.00 6.41 -8.78
CA TYR A 224 -9.64 7.54 -8.14
C TYR A 224 -9.51 7.44 -6.62
N THR A 225 -9.03 8.50 -6.01
CA THR A 225 -9.06 8.64 -4.55
C THR A 225 -10.45 9.10 -4.12
N VAL A 226 -10.96 8.52 -3.03
CA VAL A 226 -12.28 8.79 -2.46
C VAL A 226 -12.14 9.53 -1.12
N ARG A 227 -12.85 10.65 -1.01
CA ARG A 227 -12.87 11.51 0.19
C ARG A 227 -14.29 11.96 0.52
N TRP A 228 -14.50 12.37 1.78
CA TRP A 228 -15.73 13.04 2.16
C TRP A 228 -15.95 14.30 1.30
N PRO A 229 -17.21 14.63 0.97
CA PRO A 229 -17.51 15.87 0.26
C PRO A 229 -16.92 17.10 0.97
N GLN A 230 -16.59 18.13 0.19
CA GLN A 230 -15.94 19.38 0.62
C GLN A 230 -14.44 19.29 0.92
N HIS A 231 -13.87 18.11 1.20
CA HIS A 231 -12.43 17.98 1.49
C HIS A 231 -11.57 18.53 0.34
N ILE A 232 -11.83 18.07 -0.89
CA ILE A 232 -11.08 18.52 -2.07
C ILE A 232 -11.46 19.91 -2.53
N ASP A 233 -12.71 20.34 -2.33
CA ASP A 233 -13.08 21.73 -2.60
C ASP A 233 -12.30 22.70 -1.71
N ARG A 234 -12.12 22.37 -0.42
CA ARG A 234 -11.30 23.13 0.51
C ARG A 234 -9.83 23.13 0.08
N TRP A 235 -9.28 21.98 -0.32
CA TRP A 235 -7.92 21.90 -0.86
C TRP A 235 -7.71 22.84 -2.07
N LEU A 236 -8.64 22.84 -3.02
CA LEU A 236 -8.57 23.68 -4.21
C LEU A 236 -8.67 25.18 -3.90
N ILE A 237 -9.45 25.56 -2.87
CA ILE A 237 -9.63 26.96 -2.46
C ILE A 237 -8.43 27.48 -1.69
N GLU A 238 -7.97 26.74 -0.67
CA GLU A 238 -6.97 27.24 0.28
C GLU A 238 -5.82 26.28 0.55
N GLY A 239 -5.95 24.97 0.28
CA GLY A 239 -4.94 23.96 0.64
C GLY A 239 -3.54 24.27 0.10
N HIS A 240 -3.43 24.68 -1.15
CA HIS A 240 -2.14 25.04 -1.78
C HIS A 240 -1.51 26.33 -1.24
N LEU A 241 -2.23 27.10 -0.42
CA LEU A 241 -1.73 28.31 0.25
C LEU A 241 -1.30 28.04 1.69
N ILE A 242 -1.70 26.90 2.27
CA ILE A 242 -1.40 26.52 3.64
C ILE A 242 -0.01 25.88 3.67
N PRO A 243 0.89 26.27 4.59
CA PRO A 243 2.17 25.61 4.77
C PRO A 243 2.01 24.11 5.03
N GLU A 244 2.88 23.28 4.44
CA GLU A 244 2.83 21.82 4.59
C GLU A 244 2.72 21.40 6.06
N GLU A 245 3.54 21.96 6.96
CA GLU A 245 3.53 21.64 8.39
C GLU A 245 2.15 21.84 9.06
N GLU A 246 1.40 22.86 8.66
CA GLU A 246 0.04 23.11 9.18
C GLU A 246 -0.96 22.07 8.66
N LEU A 247 -0.81 21.62 7.41
CA LEU A 247 -1.62 20.52 6.86
C LEU A 247 -1.30 19.18 7.54
N LEU A 248 -0.01 18.92 7.80
CA LEU A 248 0.43 17.71 8.49
C LEU A 248 -0.16 17.65 9.92
N ASP A 249 -0.20 18.78 10.63
CA ASP A 249 -0.83 18.85 11.95
C ASP A 249 -2.36 18.72 11.87
N ALA A 250 -3.00 19.40 10.92
CA ALA A 250 -4.45 19.35 10.73
C ALA A 250 -4.98 17.97 10.31
N TRP A 251 -4.18 17.19 9.59
CA TRP A 251 -4.51 15.83 9.17
C TRP A 251 -3.87 14.76 10.04
N LYS A 252 -3.28 15.12 11.18
CA LYS A 252 -2.66 14.16 12.07
C LYS A 252 -3.66 13.06 12.47
N TYR A 253 -3.19 11.81 12.43
CA TYR A 253 -3.98 10.67 12.84
C TYR A 253 -4.43 10.80 14.31
N ASP A 254 -5.72 10.58 14.56
CA ASP A 254 -6.32 10.55 15.89
C ASP A 254 -6.90 9.15 16.14
N SER A 255 -6.25 8.39 17.02
CA SER A 255 -6.66 7.02 17.37
C SER A 255 -8.03 6.94 18.08
N ASN A 256 -8.57 8.07 18.56
CA ASN A 256 -9.90 8.12 19.17
C ASN A 256 -11.02 8.34 18.15
N ARG A 257 -10.65 8.69 16.92
CA ARG A 257 -11.60 8.92 15.84
C ARG A 257 -11.78 7.63 15.06
N ALA A 258 -13.02 7.14 15.01
CA ALA A 258 -13.33 5.97 14.18
C ALA A 258 -13.09 6.28 12.70
N GLU A 259 -12.58 5.29 11.98
CA GLU A 259 -12.30 5.37 10.54
C GLU A 259 -12.73 4.11 9.80
N PHE A 260 -12.74 4.20 8.48
CA PHE A 260 -12.94 3.08 7.59
C PHE A 260 -12.05 3.21 6.36
N THR A 261 -11.74 2.05 5.78
CA THR A 261 -11.08 1.95 4.48
C THR A 261 -12.03 1.27 3.53
N TRP A 262 -12.21 1.88 2.37
CA TRP A 262 -13.06 1.36 1.30
C TRP A 262 -12.27 1.33 0.00
N MET A 263 -12.34 0.21 -0.71
CA MET A 263 -11.78 0.07 -2.06
C MET A 263 -12.76 -0.68 -2.96
N LYS A 264 -12.93 -0.19 -4.18
CA LYS A 264 -13.65 -0.86 -5.24
C LYS A 264 -12.78 -1.01 -6.49
N VAL A 265 -12.61 -2.24 -6.95
CA VAL A 265 -11.91 -2.56 -8.19
C VAL A 265 -12.95 -3.10 -9.16
N ARG A 266 -13.18 -2.42 -10.28
CA ARG A 266 -14.12 -2.84 -11.33
C ARG A 266 -13.40 -2.99 -12.66
N CYS A 267 -13.59 -4.15 -13.28
CA CYS A 267 -12.99 -4.55 -14.55
C CYS A 267 -14.08 -5.03 -15.51
N GLN A 268 -14.07 -4.54 -16.74
CA GLN A 268 -15.06 -4.91 -17.75
C GLN A 268 -14.38 -5.32 -19.06
N ALA A 269 -14.83 -6.44 -19.62
CA ALA A 269 -14.52 -6.88 -20.97
C ALA A 269 -15.83 -7.29 -21.67
N HIS A 270 -16.22 -6.57 -22.73
CA HIS A 270 -17.50 -6.76 -23.41
C HIS A 270 -18.69 -6.69 -22.42
N GLN A 271 -19.44 -7.78 -22.28
CA GLN A 271 -20.59 -7.93 -21.37
C GLN A 271 -20.21 -8.50 -20.01
N SER A 272 -18.96 -8.91 -19.81
CA SER A 272 -18.49 -9.53 -18.57
C SER A 272 -17.87 -8.47 -17.65
N ILE A 273 -18.30 -8.49 -16.38
CA ILE A 273 -17.79 -7.60 -15.34
C ILE A 273 -17.23 -8.46 -14.21
N ARG A 274 -16.05 -8.08 -13.74
CA ARG A 274 -15.49 -8.50 -12.46
C ARG A 274 -15.36 -7.30 -11.55
N GLU A 275 -15.80 -7.46 -10.32
CA GLU A 275 -15.85 -6.39 -9.35
C GLU A 275 -15.50 -6.96 -7.99
N TRP A 276 -14.72 -6.20 -7.22
CA TRP A 276 -14.43 -6.47 -5.82
C TRP A 276 -14.68 -5.20 -5.02
N THR A 277 -15.31 -5.35 -3.87
CA THR A 277 -15.42 -4.28 -2.87
C THR A 277 -14.78 -4.75 -1.57
N VAL A 278 -13.82 -3.99 -1.06
CA VAL A 278 -13.15 -4.19 0.24
C VAL A 278 -13.62 -3.11 1.20
N ILE A 279 -14.06 -3.51 2.40
CA ILE A 279 -14.49 -2.60 3.47
C ILE A 279 -13.94 -3.08 4.82
N ASP A 280 -13.30 -2.18 5.56
CA ASP A 280 -12.90 -2.38 6.96
C ASP A 280 -13.16 -1.12 7.78
N HIS A 281 -13.59 -1.28 9.03
CA HIS A 281 -13.92 -0.18 9.96
C HIS A 281 -12.94 -0.10 11.15
N GLY A 282 -11.78 -0.74 11.05
CA GLY A 282 -10.90 -0.97 12.18
C GLY A 282 -11.44 -2.07 13.10
N LYS A 283 -10.56 -2.61 13.95
CA LYS A 283 -10.95 -3.65 14.92
C LYS A 283 -9.93 -3.72 16.05
N ASP A 284 -10.41 -3.95 17.27
CA ASP A 284 -9.59 -4.20 18.47
C ASP A 284 -8.54 -3.10 18.76
N GLY A 285 -8.80 -1.87 18.33
CA GLY A 285 -7.89 -0.72 18.47
C GLY A 285 -7.03 -0.45 17.24
N ASP A 286 -6.95 -1.38 16.30
CA ASP A 286 -6.23 -1.20 15.03
C ASP A 286 -7.07 -0.42 14.02
N GLY A 287 -6.44 0.60 13.42
CA GLY A 287 -7.03 1.39 12.34
C GLY A 287 -7.30 0.55 11.09
N SER A 288 -8.33 0.95 10.34
CA SER A 288 -8.75 0.29 9.11
C SER A 288 -7.68 0.27 8.02
N MET A 289 -6.91 1.35 7.90
CA MET A 289 -5.82 1.43 6.92
C MET A 289 -4.64 0.55 7.34
N ALA A 290 -4.30 0.55 8.63
CA ALA A 290 -3.25 -0.29 9.18
C ALA A 290 -3.57 -1.77 8.93
N ARG A 291 -4.83 -2.18 9.12
CA ARG A 291 -5.30 -3.54 8.84
C ARG A 291 -5.26 -3.87 7.35
N THR A 292 -5.91 -3.07 6.51
CA THR A 292 -6.03 -3.37 5.07
C THR A 292 -4.70 -3.29 4.33
N THR A 293 -3.84 -2.33 4.65
CA THR A 293 -2.49 -2.24 4.07
C THR A 293 -1.54 -3.26 4.71
N GLY A 294 -1.55 -3.33 6.04
CA GLY A 294 -0.64 -4.16 6.80
C GLY A 294 -0.88 -5.65 6.58
N LEU A 295 -2.12 -6.13 6.44
CA LEU A 295 -2.36 -7.55 6.18
C LEU A 295 -1.85 -8.02 4.82
N VAL A 296 -1.82 -7.16 3.79
CA VAL A 296 -1.18 -7.49 2.50
C VAL A 296 0.33 -7.67 2.70
N THR A 297 0.95 -6.71 3.39
CA THR A 297 2.39 -6.73 3.70
C THR A 297 2.77 -7.94 4.57
N TYR A 298 2.03 -8.20 5.64
CA TYR A 298 2.21 -9.34 6.54
C TYR A 298 2.05 -10.67 5.79
N ALA A 299 1.06 -10.79 4.90
CA ALA A 299 0.85 -12.02 4.12
C ALA A 299 2.08 -12.34 3.25
N LEU A 300 2.59 -11.34 2.53
CA LEU A 300 3.76 -11.51 1.68
C LEU A 300 5.05 -11.75 2.48
N ALA A 301 5.25 -11.03 3.58
CA ALA A 301 6.38 -11.24 4.49
C ALA A 301 6.37 -12.67 5.05
N SER A 302 5.21 -13.15 5.49
CA SER A 302 5.02 -14.51 6.00
C SER A 302 5.30 -15.57 4.93
N LEU A 303 4.80 -15.38 3.71
CA LEU A 303 5.06 -16.29 2.59
C LEU A 303 6.54 -16.31 2.20
N PHE A 304 7.18 -15.16 2.13
CA PHE A 304 8.62 -15.05 1.84
C PHE A 304 9.45 -15.75 2.92
N ALA A 305 9.12 -15.56 4.20
CA ALA A 305 9.85 -16.16 5.32
C ALA A 305 9.66 -17.68 5.45
N THR A 306 8.49 -18.21 5.06
CA THR A 306 8.16 -19.62 5.24
C THR A 306 8.35 -20.48 4.00
N LYS A 307 8.06 -19.93 2.81
CA LYS A 307 8.03 -20.67 1.54
C LYS A 307 8.95 -20.09 0.46
N GLY A 308 9.51 -18.90 0.68
CA GLY A 308 10.36 -18.20 -0.28
C GLY A 308 9.57 -17.47 -1.37
N PRO A 309 10.20 -16.50 -2.06
CA PRO A 309 9.57 -15.74 -3.14
C PRO A 309 9.14 -16.61 -4.33
N GLU A 310 9.78 -17.75 -4.55
CA GLU A 310 9.47 -18.68 -5.64
C GLU A 310 8.07 -19.30 -5.48
N TYR A 311 7.63 -19.51 -4.24
CA TYR A 311 6.25 -19.94 -3.97
C TYR A 311 5.24 -18.89 -4.46
N CYS A 312 5.59 -17.61 -4.41
CA CYS A 312 4.76 -16.53 -4.92
C CYS A 312 4.83 -16.38 -6.45
N GLY A 313 5.61 -17.22 -7.14
CA GLY A 313 5.84 -17.14 -8.58
C GLY A 313 6.97 -16.18 -8.96
N LEU A 314 7.73 -15.67 -7.98
CA LEU A 314 8.76 -14.66 -8.20
C LEU A 314 10.14 -15.31 -8.28
N GLN A 315 10.94 -14.86 -9.23
CA GLN A 315 12.36 -15.22 -9.37
C GLN A 315 13.22 -14.03 -8.91
N PRO A 316 14.54 -14.19 -8.70
CA PRO A 316 15.42 -13.06 -8.42
C PRO A 316 15.20 -11.89 -9.38
N GLY A 317 15.00 -10.70 -8.84
CA GLY A 317 14.52 -9.53 -9.59
C GLY A 317 13.64 -8.59 -8.74
N VAL A 318 13.15 -7.54 -9.37
CA VAL A 318 12.19 -6.59 -8.78
C VAL A 318 10.85 -6.77 -9.45
N HIS A 319 9.79 -6.96 -8.66
CA HIS A 319 8.46 -7.34 -9.15
C HIS A 319 7.36 -6.45 -8.57
N PRO A 320 6.46 -5.91 -9.40
CA PRO A 320 5.23 -5.30 -8.91
C PRO A 320 4.24 -6.34 -8.38
N PRO A 321 3.18 -5.93 -7.65
CA PRO A 321 2.27 -6.85 -6.98
C PRO A 321 1.51 -7.77 -7.93
N GLU A 322 1.14 -7.31 -9.12
CA GLU A 322 0.39 -8.08 -10.13
C GLU A 322 1.16 -9.29 -10.70
N HIS A 323 2.48 -9.40 -10.45
CA HIS A 323 3.30 -10.52 -10.90
C HIS A 323 3.12 -11.78 -10.03
N VAL A 324 2.52 -11.66 -8.84
CA VAL A 324 2.30 -12.84 -7.99
C VAL A 324 1.31 -13.82 -8.63
N ASN A 325 1.48 -15.10 -8.30
CA ASN A 325 0.55 -16.14 -8.74
C ASN A 325 -0.81 -16.08 -8.01
N LYS A 326 -1.77 -16.86 -8.51
CA LYS A 326 -3.12 -16.92 -7.95
C LYS A 326 -3.12 -17.41 -6.50
N GLU A 327 -2.27 -18.37 -6.17
CA GLU A 327 -2.16 -18.94 -4.82
C GLU A 327 -1.73 -17.91 -3.79
N THR A 328 -0.93 -16.92 -4.18
CA THR A 328 -0.54 -15.78 -3.33
C THR A 328 -1.73 -14.86 -3.09
N LEU A 329 -2.46 -14.48 -4.13
CA LEU A 329 -3.68 -13.67 -3.99
C LEU A 329 -4.71 -14.38 -3.10
N ASP A 330 -4.95 -15.67 -3.33
CA ASP A 330 -5.88 -16.47 -2.51
C ASP A 330 -5.46 -16.49 -1.03
N ALA A 331 -4.15 -16.54 -0.75
CA ALA A 331 -3.63 -16.48 0.61
C ALA A 331 -3.85 -15.10 1.26
N VAL A 332 -3.64 -14.01 0.52
CA VAL A 332 -3.93 -12.64 0.98
C VAL A 332 -5.42 -12.48 1.28
N LEU A 333 -6.31 -12.87 0.37
CA LEU A 333 -7.76 -12.79 0.55
C LEU A 333 -8.26 -13.63 1.73
N LYS A 334 -7.68 -14.83 1.92
CA LYS A 334 -7.98 -15.67 3.09
C LYS A 334 -7.55 -15.02 4.40
N ILE A 335 -6.43 -14.30 4.41
CA ILE A 335 -5.99 -13.54 5.59
C ILE A 335 -6.96 -12.40 5.88
N PHE A 336 -7.46 -11.70 4.85
CA PHE A 336 -8.50 -10.68 5.01
C PHE A 336 -9.78 -11.28 5.64
N GLU A 337 -10.28 -12.38 5.08
CA GLU A 337 -11.47 -13.08 5.59
C GLU A 337 -11.29 -13.53 7.06
N THR A 338 -10.14 -14.13 7.38
CA THR A 338 -9.84 -14.61 8.75
C THR A 338 -9.71 -13.46 9.76
N ASN A 339 -9.37 -12.26 9.29
CA ASN A 339 -9.31 -11.04 10.11
C ASN A 339 -10.60 -10.21 10.02
N GLU A 340 -11.68 -10.77 9.47
CA GLU A 340 -13.00 -10.15 9.37
C GLU A 340 -13.01 -8.85 8.54
N ILE A 341 -12.12 -8.74 7.54
CA ILE A 341 -12.22 -7.70 6.51
C ILE A 341 -13.22 -8.17 5.46
N SER A 342 -14.21 -7.33 5.16
CA SER A 342 -15.20 -7.64 4.14
C SER A 342 -14.59 -7.53 2.76
N VAL A 343 -14.64 -8.61 1.98
CA VAL A 343 -14.32 -8.62 0.55
C VAL A 343 -15.46 -9.30 -0.19
N SER A 344 -16.09 -8.60 -1.13
CA SER A 344 -17.29 -9.06 -1.86
C SER A 344 -17.18 -8.90 -3.36
#